data_AF-A0AAV1TRJ4-F1
#
_entry.id   AF-A0AAV1TRJ4-F1
#
_cell.length_a   1.000
_cell.length_b   1.000
_cell.length_c   1.000
_cell.angle_alpha   90.00
_cell.angle_beta   90.00
_cell.angle_gamma   90.00
#
_symmetry.space_group_name_H-M   'P 1'
#
loop_
_entity.id
_entity.type
_entity.pdbx_description
1 polymer ?
#
loop_
_entity_poly.entity_id
_entity_poly.type
_entity_poly.pdbx_seq_one_letter_code
_entity_poly.pdbx_strand_id
1 'polypeptide(L)'
;MALLTRSLRRDSLLCTGRKLPWNSPSHRELRNYPIKVLCRNQKFIRKAAGSYYEVEREYNLGIVLKPSEVKSLRDHNADLSTAFGAFYKHELYLHDMNIPVERKV
;
A
#
# COMPACT_ATOMS: atom_id res chain seq x y z
N MET A 1 54.11 -13.82 7.29
CA MET A 1 54.19 -15.11 8.00
C MET A 1 54.52 -14.85 9.46
N ALA A 2 53.50 -14.86 10.33
CA ALA A 2 53.64 -15.02 11.77
C ALA A 2 52.26 -15.45 12.30
N LEU A 3 52.15 -16.74 12.58
CA LEU A 3 51.04 -17.36 13.30
C LEU A 3 51.24 -17.18 14.80
N LEU A 4 50.14 -17.31 15.55
CA LEU A 4 49.97 -17.75 16.95
C LEU A 4 49.20 -16.73 17.81
N THR A 5 47.87 -16.90 17.86
CA THR A 5 47.13 -17.58 18.94
C THR A 5 47.08 -16.80 20.25
N ARG A 6 45.89 -16.31 20.59
CA ARG A 6 45.38 -16.49 21.96
C ARG A 6 43.86 -16.38 21.98
N SER A 7 43.24 -17.50 22.30
CA SER A 7 41.85 -17.56 22.73
C SER A 7 41.64 -16.69 23.97
N LEU A 8 40.52 -15.98 24.02
CA LEU A 8 39.92 -15.55 25.28
C LEU A 8 38.41 -15.63 25.15
N ARG A 9 37.83 -16.06 26.26
CA ARG A 9 36.55 -16.74 26.37
C ARG A 9 35.42 -15.73 26.30
N ARG A 10 34.29 -16.27 25.86
CA ARG A 10 32.91 -15.85 26.14
C ARG A 10 32.81 -14.95 27.38
N ASP A 11 32.29 -13.75 27.19
CA ASP A 11 31.41 -13.17 28.20
C ASP A 11 30.12 -12.71 27.52
N SER A 12 29.03 -13.21 28.11
CA SER A 12 27.65 -13.10 27.72
C SER A 12 27.17 -11.65 27.76
N LEU A 13 26.61 -11.20 26.64
CA LEU A 13 25.85 -9.95 26.54
C LEU A 13 24.58 -10.06 27.39
N LEU A 14 24.59 -9.47 28.58
CA LEU A 14 23.39 -9.11 29.31
C LEU A 14 22.80 -7.85 28.66
N CYS A 15 21.78 -8.05 27.84
CA CYS A 15 20.95 -7.00 27.28
C CYS A 15 20.14 -6.34 28.41
N THR A 16 20.69 -5.29 29.04
CA THR A 16 19.89 -4.39 29.88
C THR A 16 19.01 -3.54 28.97
N GLY A 17 17.75 -3.93 28.85
CA GLY A 17 16.73 -3.25 28.04
C GLY A 17 16.48 -1.83 28.53
N ARG A 18 17.01 -0.85 27.78
CA ARG A 18 16.51 0.53 27.83
C ARG A 18 15.26 0.59 26.97
N LYS A 19 14.09 0.70 27.60
CA LYS A 19 12.84 1.12 26.94
C LYS A 19 13.05 2.55 26.44
N LEU A 20 13.40 2.72 25.17
CA LEU A 20 13.35 4.02 24.52
C LEU A 20 11.86 4.40 24.32
N PRO A 21 11.45 5.63 24.65
CA PRO A 21 10.10 6.10 24.38
C PRO A 21 9.85 6.14 22.87
N TRP A 22 8.64 5.77 22.48
CA TRP A 22 8.16 5.46 21.13
C TRP A 22 8.07 6.67 20.16
N ASN A 23 9.03 7.60 20.23
CA ASN A 23 9.12 8.69 19.27
C ASN A 23 9.98 8.27 18.07
N SER A 24 9.35 7.61 17.10
CA SER A 24 9.88 7.56 15.74
C SER A 24 8.85 8.14 14.78
N PRO A 25 9.06 9.33 14.18
CA PRO A 25 8.40 9.69 12.94
C PRO A 25 9.13 8.94 11.83
N SER A 26 9.08 7.61 11.87
CA SER A 26 9.39 6.81 10.70
C SER A 26 8.18 6.98 9.79
N HIS A 27 8.24 7.98 8.91
CA HIS A 27 7.63 7.82 7.60
C HIS A 27 8.09 6.44 7.13
N ARG A 28 7.20 5.45 7.21
CA ARG A 28 7.42 4.13 6.62
C ARG A 28 7.51 4.39 5.13
N GLU A 29 8.70 4.67 4.65
CA GLU A 29 8.92 4.72 3.24
C GLU A 29 8.50 3.35 2.70
N LEU A 30 7.63 3.33 1.68
CA LEU A 30 7.16 2.13 0.98
C LEU A 30 8.30 1.47 0.19
N ARG A 31 9.52 1.42 0.74
CA ARG A 31 10.69 0.88 0.05
C ARG A 31 10.54 -0.64 0.03
N ASN A 32 10.22 -1.16 -1.15
CA ASN A 32 10.27 -2.57 -1.53
C ASN A 32 9.20 -3.48 -0.91
N TYR A 33 7.96 -3.02 -0.77
CA TYR A 33 6.85 -3.95 -0.56
C TYR A 33 6.28 -4.40 -1.93
N PRO A 34 6.04 -5.71 -2.16
CA PRO A 34 5.43 -6.17 -3.40
C PRO A 34 4.04 -5.55 -3.57
N ILE A 35 3.86 -4.78 -4.65
CA ILE A 35 2.57 -4.17 -4.98
C ILE A 35 1.63 -5.28 -5.46
N LYS A 36 0.64 -5.64 -4.63
CA LYS A 36 -0.44 -6.55 -5.02
C LYS A 36 -1.59 -5.75 -5.61
N VAL A 37 -1.88 -5.99 -6.89
CA VAL A 37 -3.05 -5.39 -7.55
C VAL A 37 -4.32 -6.02 -6.95
N LEU A 38 -5.20 -5.20 -6.39
CA LEU A 38 -6.45 -5.65 -5.78
C LEU A 38 -7.60 -5.68 -6.79
N CYS A 39 -7.81 -4.58 -7.50
CA CYS A 39 -8.88 -4.41 -8.47
C CYS A 39 -8.41 -3.55 -9.65
N ARG A 40 -9.00 -3.76 -10.83
CA ARG A 40 -8.79 -2.95 -12.03
C ARG A 40 -10.12 -2.69 -12.71
N ASN A 41 -10.26 -1.53 -13.33
CA ASN A 41 -11.43 -1.24 -14.16
C ASN A 41 -11.31 -2.01 -15.49
N GLN A 42 -11.93 -3.19 -15.56
CA GLN A 42 -11.88 -4.03 -16.77
C GLN A 42 -12.56 -3.37 -17.97
N LYS A 43 -13.58 -2.54 -17.73
CA LYS A 43 -14.30 -1.79 -18.77
C LYS A 43 -13.36 -0.78 -19.44
N PHE A 44 -12.55 -0.07 -18.65
CA PHE A 44 -11.51 0.81 -19.17
C PHE A 44 -10.46 0.04 -19.98
N ILE A 45 -9.94 -1.07 -19.46
CA ILE A 45 -8.91 -1.87 -20.14
C ILE A 45 -9.38 -2.34 -21.52
N ARG A 46 -10.62 -2.85 -21.62
CA ARG A 46 -11.20 -3.30 -22.90
C ARG A 46 -11.35 -2.15 -23.89
N LYS A 47 -11.76 -0.98 -23.42
CA LYS A 47 -11.95 0.21 -24.25
C LYS A 47 -10.61 0.81 -24.70
N ALA A 48 -9.60 0.83 -23.83
CA ALA A 48 -8.24 1.25 -24.18
C ALA A 48 -7.63 0.31 -25.24
N ALA A 49 -7.84 -1.01 -25.11
CA ALA A 49 -7.37 -1.98 -26.11
C ALA A 49 -8.05 -1.83 -27.48
N GLY A 50 -9.31 -1.35 -27.51
CA GLY A 50 -10.04 -1.05 -28.74
C GLY A 50 -9.82 0.36 -29.29
N SER A 51 -8.80 1.09 -28.80
CA SER A 51 -8.47 2.47 -29.22
C SER A 51 -9.59 3.50 -29.00
N TYR A 52 -10.50 3.27 -28.04
CA TYR A 52 -11.56 4.23 -27.71
C TYR A 52 -11.06 5.40 -26.85
N TYR A 53 -9.95 5.20 -26.14
CA TYR A 53 -9.35 6.21 -25.27
C TYR A 53 -7.83 6.17 -25.45
N GLU A 54 -7.21 7.34 -25.49
CA GLU A 54 -5.77 7.51 -25.41
C GLU A 54 -5.40 7.98 -24.00
N VAL A 55 -4.39 7.33 -23.40
CA VAL A 55 -3.96 7.67 -22.04
C VAL A 55 -2.90 8.76 -22.14
N GLU A 56 -3.28 9.99 -21.80
CA GLU A 56 -2.34 11.12 -21.82
C GLU A 56 -1.41 11.12 -20.61
N ARG A 57 -1.94 10.83 -19.42
CA ARG A 57 -1.23 10.91 -18.13
C ARG A 57 -1.72 9.88 -17.13
N GLU A 58 -0.78 9.35 -16.36
CA GLU A 58 -1.05 8.44 -15.24
C GLU A 58 -0.63 9.09 -13.91
N TYR A 59 -1.48 8.95 -12.90
CA TYR A 59 -1.26 9.49 -11.56
C TYR A 59 -1.27 8.37 -10.54
N ASN A 60 -0.23 8.30 -9.70
CA ASN A 60 -0.17 7.39 -8.55
C ASN A 60 -0.57 8.15 -7.30
N LEU A 61 -1.71 7.80 -6.71
CA LEU A 61 -2.34 8.54 -5.62
C LEU A 61 -2.71 7.61 -4.46
N GLY A 62 -2.80 8.17 -3.26
CA GLY A 62 -3.39 7.51 -2.10
C GLY A 62 -4.85 7.92 -1.92
N ILE A 63 -5.72 6.96 -1.61
CA ILE A 63 -7.13 7.20 -1.28
C ILE A 63 -7.39 6.90 0.19
N VAL A 64 -8.24 7.70 0.83
CA VAL A 64 -8.68 7.47 2.22
C VAL A 64 -9.89 6.54 2.19
N LEU A 65 -9.83 5.45 2.94
CA LEU A 65 -10.86 4.41 2.99
C LEU A 65 -11.30 4.13 4.42
N LYS A 66 -12.52 3.62 4.57
CA LYS A 66 -13.01 3.11 5.86
C LYS A 66 -12.42 1.73 6.16
N PRO A 67 -12.24 1.35 7.44
CA PRO A 67 -11.71 0.03 7.80
C PRO A 67 -12.50 -1.16 7.22
N SER A 68 -13.83 -1.02 7.07
CA SER A 68 -14.68 -2.04 6.45
C SER A 68 -14.43 -2.19 4.96
N GLU A 69 -14.17 -1.10 4.24
CA GLU A 69 -13.85 -1.09 2.81
C GLU A 69 -12.47 -1.70 2.56
N VAL A 70 -11.51 -1.40 3.45
CA VAL A 70 -10.18 -2.03 3.42
C VAL A 70 -10.29 -3.55 3.55
N LYS A 71 -11.24 -4.06 4.34
CA LYS A 71 -11.46 -5.50 4.48
C LYS A 71 -11.99 -6.12 3.19
N SER A 72 -13.03 -5.53 2.59
CA SER A 72 -13.57 -5.97 1.30
C SER A 72 -12.55 -5.95 0.16
N LEU A 73 -11.68 -4.95 0.12
CA LEU A 73 -10.61 -4.86 -0.89
C LEU A 73 -9.53 -5.94 -0.72
N ARG A 74 -9.26 -6.39 0.51
CA ARG A 74 -8.35 -7.54 0.75
C ARG A 74 -8.90 -8.83 0.14
N ASP A 75 -10.22 -8.96 0.12
CA ASP A 75 -10.95 -10.08 -0.48
C ASP A 75 -11.24 -9.88 -1.98
N HIS A 76 -10.62 -8.87 -2.61
CA HIS A 76 -10.80 -8.54 -4.03
C HIS A 76 -12.25 -8.18 -4.41
N ASN A 77 -13.05 -7.70 -3.45
CA ASN A 77 -14.45 -7.37 -3.65
C ASN A 77 -14.63 -5.85 -3.80
N ALA A 78 -14.49 -5.35 -5.02
CA ALA A 78 -14.81 -3.97 -5.40
C ALA A 78 -15.10 -3.87 -6.89
N ASP A 79 -16.02 -2.99 -7.27
CA ASP A 79 -16.31 -2.67 -8.66
C ASP A 79 -15.94 -1.21 -8.98
N LEU A 80 -15.13 -1.06 -10.03
CA LEU A 80 -14.66 0.21 -10.57
C LEU A 80 -15.29 0.53 -11.93
N SER A 81 -16.22 -0.28 -12.41
CA SER A 81 -16.77 -0.17 -13.77
C SER A 81 -17.50 1.15 -14.05
N THR A 82 -18.13 1.73 -13.03
CA THR A 82 -18.85 3.02 -13.05
C THR A 82 -18.05 4.18 -12.49
N ALA A 83 -16.89 3.92 -11.87
CA ALA A 83 -16.15 4.92 -11.12
C ALA A 83 -15.47 5.94 -12.04
N PHE A 84 -15.40 7.20 -11.59
CA PHE A 84 -14.69 8.27 -12.28
C PHE A 84 -14.05 9.26 -11.32
N GLY A 85 -12.95 9.87 -11.75
CA GLY A 85 -12.27 10.92 -11.00
C GLY A 85 -12.76 12.32 -11.40
N ALA A 86 -12.94 13.20 -10.43
CA ALA A 86 -13.28 14.60 -10.66
C ALA A 86 -12.43 15.51 -9.78
N PHE A 87 -11.91 16.58 -10.39
CA PHE A 87 -11.12 17.58 -9.68
C PHE A 87 -12.03 18.66 -9.09
N TYR A 88 -11.92 18.88 -7.79
CA TYR A 88 -12.60 19.98 -7.09
C TYR A 88 -11.59 20.76 -6.28
N LYS A 89 -11.48 22.08 -6.50
CA LYS A 89 -10.64 22.99 -5.70
C LYS A 89 -9.22 22.45 -5.45
N HIS A 90 -8.56 21.95 -6.49
CA HIS A 90 -7.20 21.36 -6.47
C HIS A 90 -7.06 19.98 -5.81
N GLU A 91 -8.15 19.33 -5.48
CA GLU A 91 -8.16 17.96 -4.95
C GLU A 91 -8.83 17.01 -5.95
N LEU A 92 -8.31 15.78 -6.06
CA LEU A 92 -8.92 14.74 -6.88
C LEU A 92 -9.81 13.85 -6.01
N TYR A 93 -11.08 13.79 -6.38
CA TYR A 93 -12.07 12.93 -5.76
C TYR A 93 -12.41 11.78 -6.69
N LEU A 94 -12.66 10.62 -6.11
CA LEU A 94 -13.05 9.41 -6.81
C LEU A 94 -14.51 9.10 -6.49
N HIS A 95 -15.36 9.19 -7.51
CA HIS A 95 -16.81 9.03 -7.41
C HIS A 95 -17.25 7.66 -7.93
N ASP A 96 -18.44 7.24 -7.50
CA ASP A 96 -19.15 6.05 -7.96
C ASP A 96 -18.32 4.75 -7.93
N MET A 97 -17.41 4.66 -6.96
CA MET A 97 -16.74 3.42 -6.61
C MET A 97 -17.64 2.59 -5.70
N ASN A 98 -17.97 1.38 -6.13
CA ASN A 98 -18.77 0.47 -5.36
C ASN A 98 -17.88 -0.51 -4.58
N ILE A 99 -17.75 -0.28 -3.27
CA ILE A 99 -17.11 -1.22 -2.35
C ILE A 99 -18.19 -1.73 -1.38
N PRO A 100 -18.57 -3.02 -1.44
CA PRO A 100 -19.53 -3.57 -0.50
C PRO A 100 -18.95 -3.47 0.91
N VAL A 101 -19.75 -2.96 1.85
CA VAL A 101 -19.33 -2.87 3.25
C VAL A 101 -19.43 -4.25 3.88
N GLU A 102 -18.28 -4.81 4.28
CA GLU A 102 -18.29 -6.07 5.00
C GLU A 102 -18.87 -5.87 6.40
N ARG A 103 -19.95 -6.60 6.70
CA ARG A 103 -20.55 -6.63 8.03
C ARG A 103 -19.77 -7.62 8.87
N LYS A 104 -19.29 -7.17 10.03
CA LYS A 104 -18.79 -8.09 11.05
C LYS A 104 -19.99 -8.90 11.55
N VAL A 105 -20.05 -10.18 11.19
CA VAL A 105 -20.90 -11.17 11.86
C VAL A 105 -20.24 -11.56 13.17
#